data_AF-A0AAD3CHP1-F1
#
_entry.id   AF-A0AAD3CHP1-F1
#
_cell.length_a   1.000
_cell.length_b   1.000
_cell.length_c   1.000
_cell.angle_alpha   90.00
_cell.angle_beta   90.00
_cell.angle_gamma   90.00
#
_symmetry.space_group_name_H-M   'P 1'
#
loop_
_entity.id
_entity.type
_entity.pdbx_description
1 polymer ?
#
loop_
_entity_poly.entity_id
_entity_poly.type
_entity_poly.pdbx_seq_one_letter_code
_entity_poly.pdbx_strand_id
1 'polypeptide(L)'
;MEDFLDAIDEEHKCDDLPLTIDGIQYCFDTDNSNESLEAIRIAAKMISFAALYRLPYNIAIFLLRQMQGSSYFDGKESVLKEFNQIVDEFRDVGSWTKIKFREGLNLRLKRQYLNSNRQKYNPISRSSIFMKKYAYQEAKTAVKEANRTKCPAKLVKKQEIEAMVEELDIKSEFAQEEDDLLGELLLTFFPKQNKVLIKMHRVLSSKKANTLKAAGRAGVISYCILNFVWYTGAIIWNWKRFNSNPNMIFMEGRIQALLFSVRKFGRVLSTVYMGSKITMLTRFSLAILLAPFGNKILQQTRRRLKVSTDLALAILTAFMITVSILLWGVMILSDAAFGKTSIGSFAM
;
A
#
# COMPACT_ATOMS: atom_id res chain seq x y z
N MET A 1 12.39 -4.07 2.07
CA MET A 1 12.50 -5.04 3.18
C MET A 1 13.10 -4.42 4.44
N GLU A 2 13.97 -3.40 4.35
CA GLU A 2 14.35 -2.59 5.52
C GLU A 2 13.12 -2.01 6.25
N ASP A 3 12.18 -1.44 5.48
CA ASP A 3 10.84 -1.03 5.96
C ASP A 3 10.09 -2.12 6.73
N PHE A 4 10.37 -3.41 6.46
CA PHE A 4 9.69 -4.53 7.11
C PHE A 4 10.25 -4.80 8.51
N LEU A 5 11.58 -4.77 8.69
CA LEU A 5 12.19 -4.86 10.02
C LEU A 5 11.81 -3.67 10.88
N ASP A 6 11.78 -2.47 10.29
CA ASP A 6 11.35 -1.24 10.93
C ASP A 6 9.87 -1.30 11.34
N ALA A 7 9.00 -1.84 10.48
CA ALA A 7 7.59 -2.06 10.82
C ALA A 7 7.44 -3.06 11.98
N ILE A 8 8.23 -4.13 12.01
CA ILE A 8 8.25 -5.05 13.16
C ILE A 8 8.71 -4.30 14.41
N ASP A 9 9.79 -3.51 14.34
CA ASP A 9 10.30 -2.76 15.49
C ASP A 9 9.38 -1.62 15.90
N GLU A 10 8.55 -1.08 15.01
CA GLU A 10 7.55 -0.08 15.35
C GLU A 10 6.47 -0.71 16.25
N GLU A 11 5.96 -1.88 15.86
CA GLU A 11 4.84 -2.57 16.52
C GLU A 11 5.25 -3.44 17.71
N HIS A 12 6.45 -4.01 17.64
CA HIS A 12 6.92 -5.02 18.58
C HIS A 12 8.17 -4.56 19.32
N LYS A 13 8.36 -5.09 20.51
CA LYS A 13 9.62 -5.07 21.24
C LYS A 13 10.28 -6.43 21.02
N CYS A 14 11.55 -6.41 20.61
CA CYS A 14 12.39 -7.60 20.56
C CYS A 14 13.06 -7.84 21.92
N ASP A 15 13.03 -9.09 22.39
CA ASP A 15 13.80 -9.56 23.52
C ASP A 15 14.83 -10.59 23.05
N ASP A 16 16.00 -10.58 23.68
CA ASP A 16 17.09 -11.49 23.37
C ASP A 16 16.87 -12.83 24.10
N LEU A 17 15.95 -13.66 23.58
CA LEU A 17 15.60 -14.98 24.14
C LEU A 17 16.17 -16.12 23.29
N PRO A 18 16.64 -17.23 23.91
CA PRO A 18 17.29 -18.30 23.18
C PRO A 18 16.33 -19.02 22.23
N LEU A 19 16.79 -19.21 21.00
CA LEU A 19 16.09 -19.95 19.94
C LEU A 19 16.76 -21.32 19.77
N THR A 20 15.98 -22.38 19.55
CA THR A 20 16.54 -23.70 19.23
C THR A 20 15.98 -24.20 17.90
N ILE A 21 16.85 -24.51 16.95
CA ILE A 21 16.53 -25.05 15.62
C ILE A 21 17.19 -26.42 15.51
N ASP A 22 16.41 -27.50 15.39
CA ASP A 22 16.88 -28.90 15.34
C ASP A 22 17.85 -29.34 16.44
N GLY A 23 17.75 -28.72 17.62
CA GLY A 23 18.64 -29.00 18.75
C GLY A 23 19.87 -28.07 18.85
N ILE A 24 20.17 -27.30 17.80
CA ILE A 24 21.16 -26.23 17.83
C ILE A 24 20.57 -25.05 18.58
N GLN A 25 21.23 -24.63 19.66
CA GLN A 25 20.77 -23.54 20.50
C GLN A 25 21.52 -22.26 20.16
N TYR A 26 20.75 -21.25 19.75
CA TYR A 26 21.19 -19.90 19.48
C TYR A 26 20.96 -19.03 20.71
N CYS A 27 22.04 -18.74 21.44
CA CYS A 27 22.04 -17.89 22.63
C CYS A 27 22.61 -16.49 22.33
N PHE A 28 22.18 -15.52 23.13
CA PHE A 28 22.68 -14.14 23.10
C PHE A 28 23.78 -13.92 24.15
N ASP A 29 24.71 -14.87 24.24
CA ASP A 29 25.79 -14.82 25.23
C ASP A 29 26.90 -13.85 24.78
N THR A 30 27.58 -13.22 25.73
CA THR A 30 28.61 -12.18 25.48
C THR A 30 29.86 -12.69 24.78
N ASP A 31 30.02 -14.00 24.67
CA ASP A 31 31.18 -14.64 24.05
C ASP A 31 31.09 -14.67 22.52
N ASN A 32 29.91 -14.40 21.96
CA ASN A 32 29.72 -14.29 20.52
C ASN A 32 30.19 -12.94 19.99
N SER A 33 30.68 -12.92 18.74
CA SER A 33 31.00 -11.64 18.07
C SER A 33 29.74 -10.76 18.01
N ASN A 34 29.91 -9.44 18.07
CA ASN A 34 28.78 -8.51 17.95
C ASN A 34 27.97 -8.73 16.65
N GLU A 35 28.67 -9.11 15.59
CA GLU A 35 28.09 -9.41 14.28
C GLU A 35 27.25 -10.68 14.31
N SER A 36 27.72 -11.71 15.02
CA SER A 36 26.96 -12.95 15.25
C SER A 36 25.69 -12.72 16.04
N LEU A 37 25.80 -11.94 17.11
CA LEU A 37 24.64 -11.56 17.93
C LEU A 37 23.59 -10.80 17.12
N GLU A 38 24.02 -9.93 16.21
CA GLU A 38 23.12 -9.20 15.32
C GLU A 38 22.40 -10.14 14.35
N ALA A 39 23.11 -11.08 13.71
CA ALA A 39 22.53 -12.07 12.81
C ALA A 39 21.49 -12.95 13.53
N ILE A 40 21.85 -13.47 14.70
CA ILE A 40 20.97 -14.28 15.55
C ILE A 40 19.73 -13.47 15.95
N ARG A 41 19.89 -12.19 16.30
CA ARG A 41 18.76 -11.32 16.68
C ARG A 41 17.77 -11.15 15.53
N ILE A 42 18.26 -10.90 14.32
CA ILE A 42 17.41 -10.70 13.14
C ILE A 42 16.68 -12.00 12.79
N ALA A 43 17.38 -13.14 12.75
CA ALA A 43 16.78 -14.43 12.46
C ALA A 43 15.73 -14.82 13.52
N ALA A 44 16.06 -14.69 14.80
CA ALA A 44 15.13 -15.00 15.89
C ALA A 44 13.91 -14.07 15.92
N LYS A 45 14.09 -12.79 15.57
CA LYS A 45 13.01 -11.81 15.40
C LYS A 45 12.07 -12.23 14.27
N MET A 46 12.61 -12.57 13.11
CA MET A 46 11.85 -13.01 11.94
C MET A 46 11.09 -14.31 12.17
N ILE A 47 11.75 -15.32 12.74
CA ILE A 47 11.13 -16.62 13.06
C ILE A 47 10.06 -16.45 14.14
N SER A 48 10.31 -15.61 15.15
CA SER A 48 9.30 -15.26 16.16
C SER A 48 8.10 -14.54 15.56
N PHE A 49 8.32 -13.64 14.60
CA PHE A 49 7.25 -12.96 13.87
C PHE A 49 6.39 -13.98 13.12
N ALA A 50 7.02 -14.85 12.34
CA ALA A 50 6.30 -15.86 11.58
C ALA A 50 5.49 -16.81 12.50
N ALA A 51 6.05 -17.22 13.64
CA ALA A 51 5.32 -18.01 14.64
C ALA A 51 4.15 -17.23 15.26
N LEU A 52 4.37 -15.97 15.66
CA LEU A 52 3.35 -15.11 16.28
C LEU A 52 2.12 -14.92 15.38
N TYR A 53 2.35 -14.72 14.08
CA TYR A 53 1.31 -14.54 13.07
C TYR A 53 0.82 -15.85 12.45
N ARG A 54 1.25 -17.01 12.98
CA ARG A 54 0.85 -18.35 12.53
C ARG A 54 1.08 -18.54 11.03
N LEU A 55 2.25 -18.12 10.55
CA LEU A 55 2.59 -18.25 9.14
C LEU A 55 2.97 -19.70 8.83
N PRO A 56 2.48 -20.25 7.70
CA PRO A 56 3.00 -21.50 7.14
C PRO A 56 4.53 -21.47 6.99
N TYR A 57 5.16 -22.62 7.18
CA TYR A 57 6.62 -22.78 7.19
C TYR A 57 7.30 -22.27 5.90
N ASN A 58 6.72 -22.58 4.74
CA ASN A 58 7.19 -22.11 3.43
C ASN A 58 7.14 -20.57 3.32
N ILE A 59 6.14 -19.92 3.88
CA ILE A 59 6.03 -18.46 3.89
C ILE A 59 7.07 -17.84 4.83
N ALA A 60 7.36 -18.50 5.95
CA ALA A 60 8.42 -18.06 6.86
C ALA A 60 9.81 -18.13 6.21
N ILE A 61 10.12 -19.21 5.47
CA ILE A 61 11.35 -19.31 4.68
C ILE A 61 11.40 -18.20 3.63
N PHE A 62 10.31 -18.00 2.89
CA PHE A 62 10.25 -16.96 1.86
C PHE A 62 10.57 -15.58 2.45
N LEU A 63 9.96 -15.22 3.59
CA LEU A 63 10.27 -13.97 4.29
C LEU A 63 11.75 -13.84 4.68
N LEU A 64 12.35 -14.93 5.17
CA LEU A 64 13.76 -14.96 5.54
C LEU A 64 14.68 -14.81 4.32
N ARG A 65 14.35 -15.44 3.18
CA ARG A 65 15.10 -15.30 1.92
C ARG A 65 15.01 -13.88 1.36
N GLN A 66 13.83 -13.27 1.39
CA GLN A 66 13.66 -11.87 0.98
C GLN A 66 14.48 -10.90 1.83
N MET A 67 14.75 -11.25 3.10
CA MET A 67 15.67 -10.48 3.94
C MET A 67 17.13 -10.59 3.50
N GLN A 68 17.57 -11.74 2.95
CA GLN A 68 18.95 -11.93 2.49
C GLN A 68 19.33 -10.94 1.37
N GLY A 69 18.37 -10.61 0.50
CA GLY A 69 18.56 -9.62 -0.58
C GLY A 69 18.28 -8.17 -0.18
N SER A 70 18.16 -7.86 1.11
CA SER A 70 17.84 -6.50 1.57
C SER A 70 19.08 -5.64 1.76
N SER A 71 18.92 -4.33 1.50
CA SER A 71 19.94 -3.29 1.72
C SER A 71 20.47 -3.23 3.16
N TYR A 72 19.77 -3.84 4.12
CA TYR A 72 20.20 -3.90 5.52
C TYR A 72 21.59 -4.54 5.69
N PHE A 73 21.92 -5.49 4.82
CA PHE A 73 23.20 -6.21 4.88
C PHE A 73 24.31 -5.57 4.04
N ASP A 74 24.03 -4.45 3.36
CA ASP A 74 25.04 -3.74 2.56
C ASP A 74 26.17 -3.26 3.47
N GLY A 75 27.38 -3.78 3.24
CA GLY A 75 28.56 -3.50 4.07
C GLY A 75 28.66 -4.34 5.37
N LYS A 76 27.80 -5.34 5.56
CA LYS A 76 27.81 -6.28 6.71
C LYS A 76 27.90 -7.74 6.27
N GLU A 77 28.92 -8.09 5.48
CA GLU A 77 29.07 -9.42 4.87
C GLU A 77 29.13 -10.57 5.89
N SER A 78 29.79 -10.35 7.04
CA SER A 78 29.89 -11.33 8.11
C SER A 78 28.52 -11.63 8.75
N VAL A 79 27.75 -10.58 9.06
CA VAL A 79 26.38 -10.71 9.60
C VAL A 79 25.48 -11.45 8.61
N LEU A 80 25.59 -11.14 7.31
CA LEU A 80 24.83 -11.83 6.26
C LEU A 80 25.19 -13.31 6.17
N LYS A 81 26.48 -13.65 6.26
CA LYS A 81 26.96 -15.04 6.22
C LYS A 81 26.37 -15.87 7.36
N GLU A 82 26.41 -15.34 8.58
CA GLU A 82 25.84 -16.01 9.74
C GLU A 82 24.32 -16.09 9.67
N PHE A 83 23.66 -15.02 9.23
CA PHE A 83 22.21 -15.02 9.00
C PHE A 83 21.81 -16.12 8.00
N ASN A 84 22.55 -16.24 6.89
CA ASN A 84 22.31 -17.26 5.87
C ASN A 84 22.47 -18.69 6.41
N GLN A 85 23.47 -18.92 7.27
CA GLN A 85 23.63 -20.20 7.94
C GLN A 85 22.38 -20.56 8.76
N ILE A 86 21.86 -19.62 9.56
CA ILE A 86 20.64 -19.84 10.36
C ILE A 86 19.43 -20.09 9.46
N VAL A 87 19.31 -19.37 8.34
CA VAL A 87 18.21 -19.55 7.37
C VAL A 87 18.28 -20.91 6.69
N ASP A 88 19.48 -21.37 6.32
CA ASP A 88 19.68 -22.68 5.70
C ASP A 88 19.41 -23.81 6.72
N GLU A 89 19.87 -23.69 7.96
CA GLU A 89 19.51 -24.64 9.02
C GLU A 89 18.00 -24.66 9.26
N PHE A 90 17.36 -23.48 9.29
CA PHE A 90 15.92 -23.37 9.41
C PHE A 90 15.20 -24.02 8.23
N ARG A 91 15.74 -23.93 7.00
CA ARG A 91 15.19 -24.53 5.77
C ARG A 91 15.35 -26.04 5.73
N ASP A 92 16.52 -26.55 6.10
CA ASP A 92 16.85 -27.97 6.05
C ASP A 92 16.03 -28.77 7.06
N VAL A 93 15.58 -28.12 8.14
CA VAL A 93 14.63 -28.65 9.11
C VAL A 93 13.28 -29.05 8.48
N GLY A 94 12.81 -28.34 7.46
CA GLY A 94 11.57 -28.60 6.73
C GLY A 94 10.24 -28.42 7.51
N SER A 95 10.27 -28.07 8.80
CA SER A 95 9.05 -28.05 9.65
C SER A 95 9.18 -27.21 10.92
N TRP A 96 8.06 -26.59 11.34
CA TRP A 96 7.92 -25.90 12.63
C TRP A 96 8.13 -26.81 13.84
N THR A 97 7.95 -28.14 13.71
CA THR A 97 8.02 -29.09 14.83
C THR A 97 9.39 -29.17 15.51
N LYS A 98 10.46 -28.83 14.77
CA LYS A 98 11.84 -28.87 15.26
C LYS A 98 12.30 -27.52 15.85
N ILE A 99 11.47 -26.48 15.78
CA ILE A 99 11.76 -25.19 16.41
C ILE A 99 11.22 -25.15 17.83
N LYS A 100 12.04 -24.68 18.77
CA LYS A 100 11.63 -24.50 20.17
C LYS A 100 12.06 -23.12 20.68
N PHE A 101 11.09 -22.44 21.29
CA PHE A 101 11.30 -21.20 22.05
C PHE A 101 11.29 -21.54 23.54
N ARG A 102 12.45 -21.63 24.18
CA ARG A 102 12.54 -22.11 25.59
C ARG A 102 11.94 -21.13 26.59
N GLU A 103 12.08 -19.83 26.34
CA GLU A 103 11.65 -18.78 27.27
C GLU A 103 10.46 -17.94 26.73
N GLY A 104 9.88 -18.36 25.61
CA GLY A 104 8.84 -17.64 24.88
C GLY A 104 9.35 -17.00 23.60
N LEU A 105 8.44 -16.38 22.84
CA LEU A 105 8.79 -15.69 21.59
C LEU A 105 9.66 -14.45 21.86
N ASN A 106 10.62 -14.19 20.95
CA ASN A 106 11.49 -13.02 20.99
C ASN A 106 10.71 -11.72 20.71
N LEU A 107 9.52 -11.80 20.12
CA LEU A 107 8.68 -10.63 19.86
C LEU A 107 7.53 -10.49 20.86
N ARG A 108 7.25 -9.23 21.21
CA ARG A 108 6.05 -8.82 21.95
C ARG A 108 5.44 -7.57 21.35
N LEU A 109 4.12 -7.50 21.30
CA LEU A 109 3.43 -6.23 21.00
C LEU A 109 3.81 -5.15 22.02
N LYS A 110 4.19 -3.97 21.53
CA LYS A 110 4.40 -2.81 22.41
C LYS A 110 3.09 -2.43 23.09
N ARG A 111 3.20 -1.85 24.29
CA ARG A 111 2.06 -1.47 25.15
C ARG A 111 0.99 -0.64 24.41
N GLN A 112 1.42 0.22 23.48
CA GLN A 112 0.52 1.09 22.72
C GLN A 112 -0.41 0.34 21.74
N TYR A 113 -0.06 -0.90 21.37
CA TYR A 113 -0.82 -1.75 20.46
C TYR A 113 -1.62 -2.85 21.18
N LEU A 114 -1.53 -2.92 22.51
CA LEU A 114 -2.34 -3.85 23.30
C LEU A 114 -3.78 -3.34 23.38
N ASN A 115 -4.74 -4.18 22.99
CA ASN A 115 -6.17 -3.85 23.02
C ASN A 115 -6.74 -3.80 24.46
N SER A 116 -6.12 -4.51 25.41
CA SER A 116 -6.58 -4.56 26.79
C SER A 116 -5.99 -3.41 27.61
N ASN A 117 -6.86 -2.55 28.15
CA ASN A 117 -6.46 -1.47 29.06
C ASN A 117 -5.69 -2.02 30.28
N ARG A 118 -6.07 -3.19 30.81
CA ARG A 118 -5.37 -3.80 31.95
C ARG A 118 -3.92 -4.14 31.61
N GLN A 119 -3.67 -4.71 30.43
CA GLN A 119 -2.32 -5.06 29.98
C GLN A 119 -1.49 -3.81 29.61
N LYS A 120 -2.14 -2.76 29.14
CA LYS A 120 -1.50 -1.49 28.77
C LYS A 120 -0.94 -0.74 29.98
N TYR A 121 -1.70 -0.67 31.08
CA TYR A 121 -1.33 0.12 32.27
C TYR A 121 -0.63 -0.69 33.36
N ASN A 122 -0.90 -2.00 33.49
CA ASN A 122 -0.25 -2.88 34.47
C ASN A 122 0.35 -4.13 33.81
N PRO A 123 1.43 -3.99 33.03
CA PRO A 123 2.10 -5.12 32.43
C PRO A 123 2.85 -5.91 33.51
N ILE A 124 2.47 -7.17 33.69
CA ILE A 124 3.17 -8.08 34.61
C ILE A 124 4.58 -8.33 34.04
N SER A 125 5.61 -8.16 34.87
CA SER A 125 6.99 -8.39 34.46
C SER A 125 7.21 -9.85 34.00
N ARG A 126 7.91 -10.05 32.88
CA ARG A 126 8.33 -11.40 32.42
C ARG A 126 9.38 -12.04 33.31
N SER A 127 10.01 -11.30 34.23
CA SER A 127 10.88 -11.90 35.24
C SER A 127 10.12 -12.77 36.24
N SER A 128 8.79 -12.58 36.35
CA SER A 128 7.94 -13.46 37.15
C SER A 128 7.94 -14.88 36.58
N ILE A 129 8.22 -15.86 37.45
CA ILE A 129 8.21 -17.30 37.11
C ILE A 129 6.90 -17.71 36.43
N PHE A 130 5.77 -17.17 36.89
CA PHE A 130 4.45 -17.42 36.30
C PHE A 130 4.35 -16.92 34.86
N MET A 131 4.90 -15.74 34.57
CA MET A 131 4.89 -15.17 33.23
C MET A 131 5.84 -15.90 32.29
N LYS A 132 6.98 -16.41 32.78
CA LYS A 132 7.86 -17.28 31.97
C LYS A 132 7.13 -18.53 31.52
N LYS A 133 6.41 -19.19 32.43
CA LYS A 133 5.60 -20.37 32.11
C LYS A 133 4.50 -20.06 31.09
N TYR A 134 3.82 -18.92 31.23
CA TYR A 134 2.80 -18.49 30.28
C TYR A 134 3.38 -18.17 28.91
N ALA A 135 4.47 -17.40 28.85
CA ALA A 135 5.15 -17.05 27.59
C ALA A 135 5.67 -18.28 26.84
N TYR A 136 6.19 -19.28 27.58
CA TYR A 136 6.57 -20.57 27.01
C TYR A 136 5.36 -21.32 26.42
N GLN A 137 4.24 -21.37 27.15
CA GLN A 137 3.01 -22.00 26.66
C GLN A 137 2.42 -21.29 25.44
N GLU A 138 2.46 -19.96 25.43
CA GLU A 138 2.03 -19.11 24.31
C GLU A 138 2.88 -19.41 23.07
N ALA A 139 4.21 -19.42 23.20
CA ALA A 139 5.11 -19.74 22.10
C ALA A 139 4.91 -21.18 21.58
N LYS A 140 4.74 -22.15 22.47
CA LYS A 140 4.43 -23.54 22.10
C LYS A 140 3.10 -23.64 21.34
N THR A 141 2.11 -22.85 21.73
CA THR A 141 0.81 -22.80 21.05
C THR A 141 0.94 -22.15 19.68
N ALA A 142 1.65 -21.03 19.58
CA ALA A 142 1.92 -20.32 18.34
C ALA A 142 2.64 -21.21 17.30
N VAL A 143 3.70 -21.92 17.71
CA VAL A 143 4.41 -22.88 16.83
C VAL A 143 3.51 -24.03 16.41
N LYS A 144 2.69 -24.57 17.33
CA LYS A 144 1.73 -25.64 17.01
C LYS A 144 0.65 -25.18 16.03
N GLU A 145 0.18 -23.94 16.15
CA GLU A 145 -0.78 -23.33 15.24
C GLU A 145 -0.15 -23.03 13.88
N ALA A 146 1.06 -22.46 13.83
CA ALA A 146 1.84 -22.22 12.61
C ALA A 146 2.13 -23.52 11.83
N ASN A 147 2.34 -24.63 12.55
CA ASN A 147 2.50 -25.94 11.93
C ASN A 147 1.19 -26.50 11.33
N ARG A 148 0.04 -26.06 11.85
CA ARG A 148 -1.28 -26.52 11.39
C ARG A 148 -1.85 -25.64 10.28
N THR A 149 -1.44 -24.38 10.22
CA THR A 149 -1.85 -23.46 9.17
C THR A 149 -1.34 -23.95 7.84
N LYS A 150 -2.28 -24.35 6.98
CA LYS A 150 -2.01 -24.61 5.58
C LYS A 150 -2.08 -23.29 4.82
N CYS A 151 -1.28 -23.19 3.77
CA CYS A 151 -1.45 -22.14 2.78
C CYS A 151 -2.91 -22.20 2.27
N PRO A 152 -3.65 -21.08 2.19
CA PRO A 152 -5.00 -21.09 1.64
C PRO A 152 -4.95 -21.75 0.26
N ALA A 153 -5.76 -22.79 0.06
CA ALA A 153 -5.96 -23.38 -1.26
C ALA A 153 -6.50 -22.24 -2.13
N LYS A 154 -5.68 -21.80 -3.09
CA LYS A 154 -5.99 -20.66 -3.95
C LYS A 154 -7.43 -20.75 -4.46
N LEU A 155 -8.18 -19.64 -4.40
CA LEU A 155 -9.28 -19.39 -5.33
C LEU A 155 -8.68 -19.08 -6.72
N VAL A 156 -7.97 -20.04 -7.34
CA VAL A 156 -7.67 -19.91 -8.77
C VAL A 156 -8.96 -20.24 -9.49
N LYS A 157 -9.50 -19.27 -10.21
CA LYS A 157 -10.55 -19.56 -11.18
C LYS A 157 -9.94 -20.52 -12.20
N LYS A 158 -10.48 -21.74 -12.26
CA LYS A 158 -10.07 -22.83 -13.15
C LYS A 158 -9.85 -22.40 -14.63
N GLN A 159 -10.48 -21.30 -15.05
CA GLN A 159 -10.39 -20.71 -16.37
C GLN A 159 -9.03 -20.06 -16.71
N GLU A 160 -8.22 -19.62 -15.73
CA GLU A 160 -6.89 -19.04 -16.00
C GLU A 160 -5.81 -20.12 -16.16
N ILE A 161 -5.99 -21.29 -15.54
CA ILE A 161 -5.06 -22.42 -15.67
C ILE A 161 -5.22 -23.08 -17.05
N GLU A 162 -6.44 -23.23 -17.56
CA GLU A 162 -6.65 -23.81 -18.90
C GLU A 162 -6.06 -22.93 -20.01
N ALA A 163 -6.08 -21.59 -19.85
CA ALA A 163 -5.42 -20.66 -20.78
C ALA A 163 -3.88 -20.68 -20.66
N MET A 164 -3.34 -20.81 -19.44
CA MET A 164 -1.88 -20.89 -19.24
C MET A 164 -1.30 -22.25 -19.66
N VAL A 165 -2.05 -23.35 -19.51
CA VAL A 165 -1.59 -24.69 -19.90
C VAL A 165 -1.47 -24.82 -21.43
N GLU A 166 -2.26 -24.06 -22.21
CA GLU A 166 -2.14 -24.02 -23.67
C GLU A 166 -0.93 -23.18 -24.15
N GLU A 167 -0.41 -22.26 -23.31
CA GLU A 167 0.81 -21.46 -23.58
C GLU A 167 2.12 -22.11 -23.06
N LEU A 168 2.05 -23.12 -22.19
CA LEU A 168 3.21 -23.66 -21.46
C LEU A 168 3.95 -24.84 -22.13
N ASP A 169 3.71 -25.12 -23.41
CA ASP A 169 4.47 -26.16 -24.15
C ASP A 169 5.85 -25.67 -24.65
N ILE A 170 6.36 -24.53 -24.15
CA ILE A 170 7.68 -24.00 -24.51
C ILE A 170 8.47 -23.58 -23.26
N LYS A 171 9.33 -24.50 -22.82
CA LYS A 171 10.62 -24.31 -22.10
C LYS A 171 10.62 -23.46 -20.81
N SER A 172 10.83 -24.17 -19.68
CA SER A 172 11.88 -23.92 -18.67
C SER A 172 12.04 -22.47 -18.13
N GLU A 173 11.04 -21.95 -17.42
CA GLU A 173 11.16 -20.73 -16.56
C GLU A 173 10.69 -20.93 -15.10
N PHE A 174 10.54 -22.18 -14.64
CA PHE A 174 9.91 -22.54 -13.35
C PHE A 174 10.65 -22.15 -12.05
N ALA A 175 11.70 -21.32 -12.09
CA ALA A 175 12.33 -20.81 -10.87
C ALA A 175 11.85 -19.41 -10.47
N GLN A 176 11.30 -18.61 -11.41
CA GLN A 176 10.81 -17.25 -11.12
C GLN A 176 9.32 -17.21 -10.75
N GLU A 177 8.51 -18.14 -11.27
CA GLU A 177 7.07 -18.15 -10.99
C GLU A 177 6.70 -18.50 -9.53
N GLU A 178 7.52 -19.31 -8.83
CA GLU A 178 7.26 -19.66 -7.43
C GLU A 178 7.39 -18.45 -6.47
N ASP A 179 8.35 -17.56 -6.73
CA ASP A 179 8.60 -16.38 -5.88
C ASP A 179 7.51 -15.32 -6.04
N ASP A 180 7.01 -15.09 -7.26
CA ASP A 180 5.87 -14.20 -7.51
C ASP A 180 4.59 -14.75 -6.86
N LEU A 181 4.41 -16.07 -6.89
CA LEU A 181 3.29 -16.76 -6.28
C LEU A 181 3.28 -16.69 -4.75
N LEU A 182 4.45 -16.84 -4.13
CA LEU A 182 4.64 -16.68 -2.70
C LEU A 182 4.44 -15.21 -2.28
N GLY A 183 4.85 -14.25 -3.12
CA GLY A 183 4.58 -12.83 -2.95
C GLY A 183 3.08 -12.49 -2.92
N GLU A 184 2.30 -13.03 -3.86
CA GLU A 184 0.83 -12.88 -3.86
C GLU A 184 0.17 -13.57 -2.65
N LEU A 185 0.65 -14.75 -2.26
CA LEU A 185 0.21 -15.45 -1.06
C LEU A 185 0.47 -14.63 0.21
N LEU A 186 1.62 -13.96 0.29
CA LEU A 186 1.96 -13.06 1.39
C LEU A 186 0.99 -11.88 1.49
N LEU A 187 0.54 -11.35 0.35
CA LEU A 187 -0.48 -10.29 0.30
C LEU A 187 -1.87 -10.77 0.79
N THR A 188 -2.18 -12.06 0.67
CA THR A 188 -3.39 -12.64 1.29
C THR A 188 -3.30 -12.75 2.81
N PHE A 189 -2.13 -13.07 3.38
CA PHE A 189 -1.93 -13.11 4.83
C PHE A 189 -1.77 -11.72 5.46
N PHE A 190 -1.21 -10.77 4.70
CA PHE A 190 -1.04 -9.38 5.08
C PHE A 190 -1.76 -8.47 4.08
N PRO A 191 -3.10 -8.33 4.16
CA PRO A 191 -3.83 -7.42 3.28
C PRO A 191 -3.38 -5.98 3.56
N LYS A 192 -2.41 -5.54 2.76
CA LYS A 192 -1.81 -4.20 2.68
C LYS A 192 -1.14 -3.72 3.98
N GLN A 193 0.18 -3.89 4.05
CA GLN A 193 1.09 -3.07 4.87
C GLN A 193 1.12 -1.63 4.39
N ASN A 194 -0.02 -0.97 4.48
CA ASN A 194 -0.08 0.46 4.66
C ASN A 194 -1.21 0.78 5.62
N LYS A 195 -1.44 -0.07 6.64
CA LYS A 195 -2.43 0.24 7.67
C LYS A 195 -2.06 1.52 8.41
N VAL A 196 -0.78 1.85 8.59
CA VAL A 196 -0.36 3.12 9.21
C VAL A 196 -0.59 4.29 8.27
N LEU A 197 -0.10 4.32 7.02
CA LEU A 197 -0.43 5.42 6.08
C LEU A 197 -1.91 5.50 5.74
N ILE A 198 -2.65 4.39 5.63
CA ILE A 198 -4.10 4.40 5.43
C ILE A 198 -4.80 4.86 6.71
N LYS A 199 -4.34 4.50 7.91
CA LYS A 199 -4.93 4.97 9.19
C LYS A 199 -4.54 6.41 9.47
N MET A 200 -3.35 6.86 9.11
CA MET A 200 -2.88 8.23 9.21
C MET A 200 -3.55 9.09 8.15
N HIS A 201 -3.66 8.63 6.90
CA HIS A 201 -4.48 9.25 5.86
C HIS A 201 -5.95 9.22 6.22
N ARG A 202 -6.49 8.15 6.85
CA ARG A 202 -7.88 8.08 7.30
C ARG A 202 -8.13 8.96 8.52
N VAL A 203 -7.16 9.13 9.43
CA VAL A 203 -7.24 10.00 10.61
C VAL A 203 -7.03 11.46 10.21
N LEU A 204 -6.10 11.76 9.31
CA LEU A 204 -5.88 13.10 8.76
C LEU A 204 -7.02 13.49 7.83
N SER A 205 -7.50 12.57 6.99
CA SER A 205 -8.68 12.77 6.14
C SER A 205 -9.94 12.84 6.98
N SER A 206 -10.10 12.08 8.07
CA SER A 206 -11.28 12.19 8.94
C SER A 206 -11.23 13.48 9.77
N LYS A 207 -10.07 13.87 10.33
CA LYS A 207 -9.91 15.15 11.00
C LYS A 207 -10.16 16.32 10.04
N LYS A 208 -9.60 16.28 8.83
CA LYS A 208 -9.80 17.33 7.81
C LYS A 208 -11.20 17.30 7.19
N ALA A 209 -11.83 16.14 7.05
CA ALA A 209 -13.23 16.04 6.63
C ALA A 209 -14.16 16.54 7.73
N ASN A 210 -13.83 16.31 9.00
CA ASN A 210 -14.56 16.85 10.13
C ASN A 210 -14.38 18.35 10.27
N THR A 211 -13.18 18.91 10.00
CA THR A 211 -12.99 20.36 9.96
C THR A 211 -13.65 21.00 8.72
N LEU A 212 -13.69 20.31 7.58
CA LEU A 212 -14.46 20.76 6.41
C LEU A 212 -15.97 20.73 6.70
N LYS A 213 -16.46 19.69 7.38
CA LYS A 213 -17.84 19.62 7.89
C LYS A 213 -18.12 20.72 8.92
N ALA A 214 -17.15 21.04 9.78
CA ALA A 214 -17.24 22.15 10.73
C ALA A 214 -17.26 23.51 10.03
N ALA A 215 -16.52 23.68 8.93
CA ALA A 215 -16.63 24.84 8.04
C ALA A 215 -17.96 24.90 7.26
N GLY A 216 -18.76 23.83 7.35
CA GLY A 216 -20.11 23.74 6.82
C GLY A 216 -20.18 23.85 5.31
N ARG A 217 -21.30 24.40 4.82
CA ARG A 217 -21.62 24.53 3.39
C ARG A 217 -20.58 25.35 2.60
N ALA A 218 -19.95 26.32 3.26
CA ALA A 218 -18.92 27.17 2.65
C ALA A 218 -17.66 26.36 2.32
N GLY A 219 -17.23 25.47 3.23
CA GLY A 219 -16.10 24.57 2.97
C GLY A 219 -16.37 23.62 1.80
N VAL A 220 -17.61 23.10 1.69
CA VAL A 220 -18.01 22.24 0.57
C VAL A 220 -17.90 22.96 -0.78
N ILE A 221 -18.41 24.20 -0.89
CA ILE A 221 -18.26 25.00 -2.12
C ILE A 221 -16.81 25.28 -2.46
N SER A 222 -15.99 25.69 -1.50
CA SER A 222 -14.59 25.98 -1.77
C SER A 222 -13.84 24.74 -2.25
N TYR A 223 -14.19 23.56 -1.72
CA TYR A 223 -13.65 22.29 -2.21
C TYR A 223 -14.13 21.97 -3.64
N CYS A 224 -15.41 22.19 -3.96
CA CYS A 224 -15.94 22.01 -5.31
C CYS A 224 -15.25 22.94 -6.32
N ILE A 225 -15.10 24.23 -6.01
CA ILE A 225 -14.41 25.21 -6.86
C ILE A 225 -12.96 24.80 -7.08
N LEU A 226 -12.26 24.41 -6.01
CA LEU A 226 -10.87 24.01 -6.12
C LEU A 226 -10.69 22.73 -6.95
N ASN A 227 -11.59 21.76 -6.81
CA ASN A 227 -11.62 20.59 -7.67
C ASN A 227 -11.89 20.96 -9.12
N PHE A 228 -12.87 21.83 -9.38
CA PHE A 228 -13.17 22.31 -10.73
C PHE A 228 -11.94 22.92 -11.40
N VAL A 229 -11.24 23.84 -10.71
CA VAL A 229 -10.01 24.46 -11.23
C VAL A 229 -8.91 23.42 -11.44
N TRP A 230 -8.69 22.54 -10.46
CA TRP A 230 -7.63 21.53 -10.53
C TRP A 230 -7.83 20.55 -11.68
N TYR A 231 -9.02 19.94 -11.78
CA TYR A 231 -9.32 18.96 -12.82
C TYR A 231 -9.32 19.60 -14.20
N THR A 232 -9.90 20.80 -14.35
CA THR A 232 -9.93 21.51 -15.64
C THR A 232 -8.52 21.89 -16.08
N GLY A 233 -7.72 22.50 -15.19
CA GLY A 233 -6.33 22.85 -15.50
C GLY A 233 -5.45 21.64 -15.80
N ALA A 234 -5.57 20.56 -15.02
CA ALA A 234 -4.79 19.34 -15.21
C ALA A 234 -5.16 18.61 -16.52
N ILE A 235 -6.44 18.58 -16.90
CA ILE A 235 -6.87 18.01 -18.18
C ILE A 235 -6.33 18.85 -19.34
N ILE A 236 -6.48 20.18 -19.30
CA ILE A 236 -5.96 21.06 -20.36
C ILE A 236 -4.44 20.89 -20.52
N TRP A 237 -3.71 20.86 -19.40
CA TRP A 237 -2.26 20.68 -19.39
C TRP A 237 -1.84 19.33 -19.99
N ASN A 238 -2.43 18.24 -19.50
CA ASN A 238 -2.08 16.90 -19.98
C ASN A 238 -2.54 16.70 -21.43
N TRP A 239 -3.67 17.28 -21.84
CA TRP A 239 -4.15 17.21 -23.22
C TRP A 239 -3.14 17.80 -24.20
N LYS A 240 -2.55 18.95 -23.86
CA LYS A 240 -1.46 19.57 -24.63
C LYS A 240 -0.19 18.71 -24.61
N ARG A 241 0.13 18.07 -23.50
CA ARG A 241 1.33 17.22 -23.36
C ARG A 241 1.26 15.96 -24.21
N PHE A 242 0.09 15.35 -24.36
CA PHE A 242 -0.09 14.11 -25.14
C PHE A 242 -0.34 14.35 -26.64
N ASN A 243 -0.13 15.57 -27.17
CA ASN A 243 -0.38 15.91 -28.57
C ASN A 243 0.70 15.47 -29.58
N SER A 244 1.74 14.75 -29.15
CA SER A 244 2.94 14.53 -29.98
C SER A 244 3.10 13.10 -30.50
N ASN A 245 2.10 12.55 -31.20
CA ASN A 245 2.32 11.37 -32.04
C ASN A 245 2.25 11.76 -33.53
N PRO A 246 3.40 12.03 -34.19
CA PRO A 246 3.43 12.47 -35.59
C PRO A 246 2.92 11.43 -36.59
N ASN A 247 2.80 10.16 -36.18
CA ASN A 247 2.37 9.06 -37.06
C ASN A 247 0.85 9.02 -37.33
N MET A 248 0.08 9.99 -36.82
CA MET A 248 -1.38 9.98 -36.93
C MET A 248 -1.95 10.80 -38.10
N ILE A 249 -1.07 11.35 -38.93
CA ILE A 249 -1.44 12.17 -40.10
C ILE A 249 -2.24 11.37 -41.14
N PHE A 250 -2.23 10.03 -41.09
CA PHE A 250 -2.78 9.15 -42.13
C PHE A 250 -4.08 8.40 -41.79
N MET A 251 -4.80 8.72 -40.70
CA MET A 251 -6.09 8.03 -40.42
C MET A 251 -7.26 8.61 -41.22
N GLU A 252 -7.64 7.91 -42.29
CA GLU A 252 -8.84 8.19 -43.10
C GLU A 252 -10.12 7.75 -42.40
N GLY A 253 -10.66 8.57 -41.48
CA GLY A 253 -12.01 8.35 -40.96
C GLY A 253 -12.38 9.19 -39.73
N ARG A 254 -13.54 9.87 -39.76
CA ARG A 254 -14.07 10.64 -38.60
C ARG A 254 -14.29 9.75 -37.36
N ILE A 255 -14.69 8.50 -37.58
CA ILE A 255 -14.92 7.53 -36.50
C ILE A 255 -13.59 7.10 -35.86
N GLN A 256 -12.55 6.87 -36.66
CA GLN A 256 -11.23 6.50 -36.17
C GLN A 256 -10.57 7.66 -35.40
N ALA A 257 -10.72 8.90 -35.89
CA ALA A 257 -10.27 10.10 -35.17
C ALA A 257 -10.96 10.25 -33.81
N LEU A 258 -12.29 10.04 -33.74
CA LEU A 258 -13.03 10.09 -32.48
C LEU A 258 -12.58 8.99 -31.50
N LEU A 259 -12.43 7.75 -31.98
CA LEU A 259 -11.92 6.64 -31.15
C LEU A 259 -10.52 6.93 -30.61
N PHE A 260 -9.66 7.57 -31.41
CA PHE A 260 -8.35 7.99 -30.95
C PHE A 260 -8.43 9.07 -29.88
N SER A 261 -9.22 10.14 -30.09
CA SER A 261 -9.42 11.19 -29.08
C SER A 261 -10.00 10.64 -27.78
N VAL A 262 -10.88 9.64 -27.84
CA VAL A 262 -11.40 8.93 -26.66
C VAL A 262 -10.29 8.15 -25.94
N ARG A 263 -9.43 7.41 -26.66
CA ARG A 263 -8.28 6.69 -26.05
C ARG A 263 -7.30 7.66 -25.39
N LYS A 264 -7.00 8.79 -26.05
CA LYS A 264 -6.18 9.87 -25.50
C LYS A 264 -6.82 10.47 -24.25
N PHE A 265 -8.13 10.71 -24.26
CA PHE A 265 -8.87 11.15 -23.09
C PHE A 265 -8.79 10.16 -21.93
N GLY A 266 -8.88 8.86 -22.20
CA GLY A 266 -8.66 7.81 -21.19
C GLY A 266 -7.29 7.92 -20.53
N ARG A 267 -6.21 8.09 -21.31
CA ARG A 267 -4.85 8.26 -20.77
C ARG A 267 -4.69 9.54 -19.94
N VAL A 268 -5.27 10.65 -20.42
CA VAL A 268 -5.30 11.93 -19.70
C VAL A 268 -6.03 11.78 -18.37
N LEU A 269 -7.23 11.17 -18.38
CA LEU A 269 -8.01 10.93 -17.17
C LEU A 269 -7.27 10.07 -16.16
N SER A 270 -6.64 8.97 -16.58
CA SER A 270 -5.85 8.11 -15.69
C SER A 270 -4.71 8.88 -15.02
N THR A 271 -4.00 9.71 -15.78
CA THR A 271 -2.89 10.54 -15.26
C THR A 271 -3.40 11.58 -14.26
N VAL A 272 -4.48 12.28 -14.61
CA VAL A 272 -5.11 13.30 -13.74
C VAL A 272 -5.70 12.66 -12.49
N TYR A 273 -6.27 11.46 -12.59
CA TYR A 273 -6.78 10.70 -11.45
C TYR A 273 -5.65 10.34 -10.47
N MET A 274 -4.51 9.85 -10.98
CA MET A 274 -3.35 9.53 -10.15
C MET A 274 -2.80 10.79 -9.46
N GLY A 275 -2.63 11.88 -10.21
CA GLY A 275 -2.21 13.17 -9.65
C GLY A 275 -3.19 13.72 -8.61
N SER A 276 -4.50 13.52 -8.81
CA SER A 276 -5.54 13.90 -7.86
C SER A 276 -5.41 13.18 -6.52
N LYS A 277 -5.03 11.90 -6.50
CA LYS A 277 -4.80 11.17 -5.24
C LYS A 277 -3.64 11.76 -4.45
N ILE A 278 -2.55 12.10 -5.13
CA ILE A 278 -1.36 12.69 -4.50
C ILE A 278 -1.68 14.07 -3.92
N THR A 279 -2.41 14.91 -4.65
CA THR A 279 -2.72 16.29 -4.22
C THR A 279 -3.99 16.43 -3.37
N MET A 280 -4.62 15.32 -2.99
CA MET A 280 -5.90 15.33 -2.25
C MET A 280 -5.77 16.10 -0.93
N LEU A 281 -4.76 15.81 -0.11
CA LEU A 281 -4.58 16.44 1.21
C LEU A 281 -4.30 17.95 1.12
N THR A 282 -3.51 18.36 0.13
CA THR A 282 -3.20 19.77 -0.12
C THR A 282 -4.47 20.51 -0.52
N ARG A 283 -5.28 19.93 -1.40
CA ARG A 283 -6.57 20.52 -1.82
C ARG A 283 -7.56 20.64 -0.68
N PHE A 284 -7.67 19.64 0.20
CA PHE A 284 -8.52 19.76 1.39
C PHE A 284 -8.08 20.90 2.30
N SER A 285 -6.78 21.08 2.50
CA SER A 285 -6.24 22.14 3.36
C SER A 285 -6.51 23.53 2.75
N LEU A 286 -6.28 23.66 1.44
CA LEU A 286 -6.52 24.89 0.71
C LEU A 286 -8.01 25.23 0.63
N ALA A 287 -8.89 24.24 0.51
CA ALA A 287 -10.34 24.45 0.53
C ALA A 287 -10.83 25.01 1.88
N ILE A 288 -10.24 24.58 3.00
CA ILE A 288 -10.55 25.13 4.33
C ILE A 288 -10.11 26.59 4.40
N LEU A 289 -8.89 26.92 3.93
CA LEU A 289 -8.40 28.31 3.88
C LEU A 289 -9.29 29.19 2.98
N LEU A 290 -9.81 28.63 1.89
CA LEU A 290 -10.72 29.31 0.97
C LEU A 290 -12.19 29.29 1.42
N ALA A 291 -12.54 28.71 2.58
CA ALA A 291 -13.93 28.65 3.04
C ALA A 291 -14.62 30.04 3.11
N PRO A 292 -13.97 31.13 3.58
CA PRO A 292 -14.59 32.46 3.59
C PRO A 292 -14.96 32.96 2.18
N PHE A 293 -14.15 32.62 1.18
CA PHE A 293 -14.41 32.96 -0.22
C PHE A 293 -15.62 32.18 -0.77
N GLY A 294 -15.67 30.87 -0.51
CA GLY A 294 -16.83 30.04 -0.86
C GLY A 294 -18.13 30.53 -0.23
N ASN A 295 -18.07 31.04 1.01
CA ASN A 295 -19.23 31.66 1.67
C ASN A 295 -19.69 32.93 0.95
N LYS A 296 -18.77 33.81 0.52
CA LYS A 296 -19.12 35.02 -0.24
C LYS A 296 -19.84 34.68 -1.54
N ILE A 297 -19.34 33.70 -2.30
CA ILE A 297 -19.98 33.22 -3.53
C ILE A 297 -21.36 32.64 -3.23
N LEU A 298 -21.46 31.76 -2.23
CA LEU A 298 -22.72 31.12 -1.87
C LEU A 298 -23.78 32.15 -1.44
N GLN A 299 -23.40 33.15 -0.64
CA GLN A 299 -24.28 34.24 -0.24
C GLN A 299 -24.68 35.13 -1.41
N GLN A 300 -23.76 35.43 -2.32
CA GLN A 300 -24.04 36.21 -3.52
C GLN A 300 -25.05 35.47 -4.41
N THR A 301 -24.86 34.17 -4.66
CA THR A 301 -25.80 33.35 -5.43
C THR A 301 -27.15 33.26 -4.74
N ARG A 302 -27.18 33.02 -3.42
CA ARG A 302 -28.39 33.01 -2.61
C ARG A 302 -29.18 34.32 -2.76
N ARG A 303 -28.50 35.47 -2.63
CA ARG A 303 -29.12 36.81 -2.75
C ARG A 303 -29.62 37.09 -4.15
N ARG A 304 -28.87 36.71 -5.19
CA ARG A 304 -29.22 36.95 -6.60
C ARG A 304 -30.41 36.11 -7.06
N LEU A 305 -30.43 34.83 -6.69
CA LEU A 305 -31.48 33.89 -7.11
C LEU A 305 -32.67 33.84 -6.14
N LYS A 306 -32.57 34.47 -4.96
CA LYS A 306 -33.59 34.45 -3.89
C LYS A 306 -34.00 33.03 -3.48
N VAL A 307 -33.05 32.10 -3.44
CA VAL A 307 -33.28 30.68 -3.10
C VAL A 307 -32.74 30.32 -1.71
N SER A 308 -33.05 29.11 -1.24
CA SER A 308 -32.43 28.55 -0.02
C SER A 308 -30.93 28.31 -0.23
N THR A 309 -30.18 28.29 0.87
CA THR A 309 -28.72 28.06 0.82
C THR A 309 -28.37 26.68 0.23
N ASP A 310 -29.18 25.65 0.49
CA ASP A 310 -28.98 24.30 -0.06
C ASP A 310 -29.27 24.24 -1.55
N LEU A 311 -30.29 24.98 -2.02
CA LEU A 311 -30.57 25.06 -3.45
C LEU A 311 -29.50 25.88 -4.18
N ALA A 312 -29.02 26.98 -3.59
CA ALA A 312 -27.89 27.75 -4.14
C ALA A 312 -26.62 26.89 -4.26
N LEU A 313 -26.35 26.05 -3.26
CA LEU A 313 -25.26 25.08 -3.28
C LEU A 313 -25.40 24.13 -4.47
N ALA A 314 -26.57 23.47 -4.59
CA ALA A 314 -26.84 22.51 -5.65
C ALA A 314 -26.73 23.15 -7.05
N ILE A 315 -27.29 24.35 -7.23
CA ILE A 315 -27.21 25.10 -8.50
C ILE A 315 -25.74 25.40 -8.86
N LEU A 316 -24.93 25.87 -7.91
CA LEU A 316 -23.51 26.15 -8.15
C LEU A 316 -22.73 24.89 -8.51
N THR A 317 -22.97 23.78 -7.80
CA THR A 317 -22.31 22.51 -8.08
C THR A 317 -22.72 21.96 -9.45
N ALA A 318 -24.01 21.99 -9.77
CA ALA A 318 -24.52 21.58 -11.08
C ALA A 318 -23.91 22.43 -12.20
N PHE A 319 -23.90 23.75 -12.04
CA PHE A 319 -23.29 24.67 -13.00
C PHE A 319 -21.81 24.34 -13.26
N MET A 320 -21.02 24.13 -12.21
CA MET A 320 -19.60 23.76 -12.35
C MET A 320 -19.43 22.43 -13.11
N ILE A 321 -20.25 21.42 -12.79
CA ILE A 321 -20.20 20.12 -13.49
C ILE A 321 -20.55 20.28 -14.96
N THR A 322 -21.64 21.00 -15.28
CA THR A 322 -22.06 21.27 -16.65
C THR A 322 -20.97 21.98 -17.43
N VAL A 323 -20.35 23.02 -16.85
CA VAL A 323 -19.23 23.74 -17.47
C VAL A 323 -18.03 22.82 -17.70
N SER A 324 -17.68 21.94 -16.75
CA SER A 324 -16.59 20.96 -16.94
C SER A 324 -16.88 19.99 -18.10
N ILE A 325 -18.08 19.42 -18.15
CA ILE A 325 -18.48 18.48 -19.21
C ILE A 325 -18.44 19.17 -20.57
N LEU A 326 -18.96 20.40 -20.67
CA LEU A 326 -18.93 21.18 -21.90
C LEU A 326 -17.49 21.47 -22.34
N LEU A 327 -16.62 21.91 -21.42
CA LEU A 327 -15.21 22.17 -21.74
C LEU A 327 -14.50 20.90 -22.23
N TRP A 328 -14.70 19.77 -21.57
CA TRP A 328 -14.08 18.51 -21.97
C TRP A 328 -14.64 18.00 -23.30
N GLY A 329 -15.95 18.14 -23.51
CA GLY A 329 -16.61 17.80 -24.77
C GLY A 329 -16.09 18.63 -25.94
N VAL A 330 -15.97 19.95 -25.77
CA VAL A 330 -15.39 20.86 -26.78
C VAL A 330 -13.94 20.47 -27.08
N MET A 331 -13.15 20.14 -26.06
CA MET A 331 -11.76 19.68 -26.27
C MET A 331 -11.71 18.40 -27.12
N ILE A 332 -12.50 17.39 -26.79
CA ILE A 332 -12.54 16.11 -27.54
C ILE A 332 -13.02 16.35 -28.97
N LEU A 333 -14.09 17.13 -29.16
CA LEU A 333 -14.66 17.44 -30.47
C LEU A 333 -13.72 18.28 -31.32
N SER A 334 -13.00 19.25 -30.73
CA SER A 334 -12.01 20.06 -31.44
C SER A 334 -10.86 19.21 -31.96
N ASP A 335 -10.37 18.27 -31.15
CA ASP A 335 -9.29 17.35 -31.54
C ASP A 335 -9.74 16.44 -32.70
N ALA A 336 -10.99 15.94 -32.63
CA ALA A 336 -11.57 15.10 -33.67
C ALA A 336 -11.96 15.87 -34.96
N ALA A 337 -12.36 17.14 -34.85
CA ALA A 337 -12.79 17.96 -35.98
C ALA A 337 -11.61 18.63 -36.72
N PHE A 338 -10.63 19.17 -35.98
CA PHE A 338 -9.50 19.91 -36.56
C PHE A 338 -8.32 19.01 -36.97
N GLY A 339 -8.37 17.71 -36.67
CA GLY A 339 -7.38 16.74 -37.17
C GLY A 339 -7.26 16.68 -38.71
N LYS A 340 -8.22 17.25 -39.46
CA LYS A 340 -8.18 17.35 -40.93
C LYS A 340 -7.63 18.68 -41.49
N THR A 341 -7.60 19.77 -40.72
CA THR A 341 -7.37 21.12 -41.27
C THR A 341 -5.93 21.64 -41.12
N SER A 342 -5.05 20.98 -40.38
CA SER A 342 -3.70 21.53 -40.10
C SER A 342 -2.63 21.23 -41.16
N ILE A 343 -2.94 20.51 -42.25
CA ILE A 343 -1.94 20.15 -43.28
C ILE A 343 -2.14 20.93 -44.59
N GLY A 344 -3.25 21.66 -44.77
CA GLY A 344 -3.54 22.39 -46.01
C GLY A 344 -3.19 23.89 -46.03
N SER A 345 -2.74 24.50 -44.93
CA SER A 345 -2.70 25.98 -44.82
C SER A 345 -1.34 26.60 -44.45
N PHE A 346 -0.25 25.84 -44.47
CA PHE A 346 1.11 26.40 -44.30
C PHE A 346 2.08 26.00 -45.42
N ALA A 347 1.54 25.67 -46.59
CA ALA A 347 2.28 25.62 -47.85
C ALA A 347 1.65 26.62 -48.83
N MET A 348 1.79 27.91 -48.53
CA MET A 348 1.78 29.00 -49.50
C MET A 348 2.77 30.07 -49.06
#